data_AF-Q6SZC5-F1
#
_entry.id   AF-Q6SZC5-F1
#
_cell.length_a   1.000
_cell.length_b   1.000
_cell.length_c   1.000
_cell.angle_alpha   90.00
_cell.angle_beta   90.00
_cell.angle_gamma   90.00
#
_symmetry.space_group_name_H-M   'P 1'
#
loop_
_entity.id
_entity.type
_entity.pdbx_description
1 polymer ?
#
loop_
_entity_poly.entity_id
_entity_poly.type
_entity_poly.pdbx_seq_one_letter_code
_entity_poly.pdbx_strand_id
1 'polypeptide(L)'
;EQDSVVTVNAEQTDSTWGLDRISHEDYSSPYTYEYDENAAGAGTTVYVIDTGIRITHDEFKTSNGTSRATWGFNSVDNTDSDGNGHGTHCAGTIAGKTYGV
;
A
#
# COMPACT_ATOMS: atom_id res chain seq x y z
N GLU A 1 15.50 35.65 -4.94
CA GLU A 1 14.30 34.84 -4.64
C GLU A 1 14.75 33.56 -4.00
N GLN A 2 13.98 33.00 -3.07
CA GLN A 2 14.33 31.76 -2.38
C GLN A 2 13.82 30.61 -3.22
N ASP A 3 14.70 29.68 -3.60
CA ASP A 3 14.31 28.48 -4.33
C ASP A 3 13.33 27.66 -3.51
N SER A 4 12.23 27.26 -4.13
CA SER A 4 11.22 26.35 -3.59
C SER A 4 11.37 25.01 -4.28
N VAL A 5 11.48 23.93 -3.51
CA VAL A 5 11.35 22.57 -4.06
C VAL A 5 9.85 22.33 -4.27
N VAL A 6 9.42 22.29 -5.52
CA VAL A 6 8.06 21.90 -5.88
C VAL A 6 8.05 20.38 -6.05
N THR A 7 7.34 19.69 -5.16
CA THR A 7 7.02 18.26 -5.31
C THR A 7 5.65 18.14 -5.97
N VAL A 8 5.49 17.19 -6.89
CA VAL A 8 4.18 16.83 -7.43
C VAL A 8 3.56 15.82 -6.48
N ASN A 9 2.62 16.28 -5.65
CA ASN A 9 1.79 15.39 -4.84
C ASN A 9 0.58 14.93 -5.66
N ALA A 10 0.28 13.64 -5.62
CA ALA A 10 -0.98 13.10 -6.07
C ALA A 10 -1.98 13.09 -4.91
N GLU A 11 -3.26 13.28 -5.24
CA GLU A 11 -4.38 13.17 -4.30
C GLU A 11 -5.25 11.97 -4.68
N GLN A 12 -5.46 11.07 -3.72
CA GLN A 12 -6.47 10.01 -3.81
C GLN A 12 -7.74 10.45 -3.08
N THR A 13 -8.82 10.64 -3.83
CA THR A 13 -10.16 10.87 -3.27
C THR A 13 -10.79 9.58 -2.76
N ASP A 14 -11.79 9.69 -1.87
CA ASP A 14 -12.50 8.54 -1.28
C ASP A 14 -11.55 7.54 -0.59
N SER A 15 -10.50 8.06 0.06
CA SER A 15 -9.53 7.26 0.79
C SER A 15 -10.12 6.70 2.09
N THR A 16 -9.41 5.78 2.74
CA THR A 16 -9.75 5.40 4.11
C THR A 16 -9.30 6.48 5.09
N TRP A 17 -10.02 6.62 6.20
CA TRP A 17 -9.70 7.61 7.25
C TRP A 17 -8.24 7.54 7.74
N GLY A 18 -7.62 6.35 7.68
CA GLY A 18 -6.23 6.15 8.12
C GLY A 18 -5.22 6.78 7.18
N LEU A 19 -5.46 6.75 5.86
CA LEU A 19 -4.59 7.36 4.86
C LEU A 19 -4.70 8.89 4.92
N ASP A 20 -5.92 9.41 5.06
CA ASP A 20 -6.12 10.85 5.27
C ASP A 20 -5.40 11.33 6.54
N ARG A 21 -5.59 10.63 7.65
CA ARG A 21 -4.97 10.96 8.93
C ARG A 21 -3.45 11.14 8.86
N ILE A 22 -2.75 10.36 8.04
CA ILE A 22 -1.28 10.43 7.97
C ILE A 22 -0.77 11.49 6.98
N SER A 23 -1.62 12.01 6.11
CA SER A 23 -1.26 13.04 5.11
C SER A 23 -1.68 14.46 5.49
N HIS A 24 -2.59 14.63 6.46
CA HIS A 24 -3.05 15.94 6.92
C HIS A 24 -2.87 16.17 8.44
N GLU A 25 -2.66 17.43 8.82
CA GLU A 25 -2.70 17.86 10.22
C GLU A 25 -4.14 17.86 10.77
N ASP A 26 -5.07 18.42 9.98
CA ASP A 26 -6.51 18.42 10.22
C ASP A 26 -7.20 17.61 9.11
N TYR A 27 -8.10 16.69 9.47
CA TYR A 27 -8.77 15.78 8.54
C TYR A 27 -10.25 15.65 8.88
N SER A 28 -11.11 15.59 7.85
CA SER A 28 -12.55 15.43 8.00
C SER A 28 -13.15 14.86 6.73
N SER A 29 -14.23 14.08 6.87
CA SER A 29 -14.91 13.49 5.70
C SER A 29 -15.43 14.57 4.73
N PRO A 30 -15.31 14.39 3.40
CA PRO A 30 -14.76 13.19 2.73
C PRO A 30 -13.24 13.08 2.84
N TYR A 31 -12.74 11.85 3.04
CA TYR A 31 -11.33 11.61 3.30
C TYR A 31 -10.49 11.59 2.02
N THR A 32 -9.36 12.30 2.01
CA THR A 32 -8.39 12.34 0.90
C THR A 32 -7.01 11.91 1.36
N TYR A 33 -6.20 11.35 0.48
CA TYR A 33 -4.82 10.98 0.78
C TYR A 33 -3.85 11.67 -0.17
N GLU A 34 -2.99 12.52 0.37
CA GLU A 34 -1.92 13.18 -0.39
C GLU A 34 -0.60 12.43 -0.23
N TYR A 35 0.06 12.13 -1.35
CA TYR A 35 1.37 11.46 -1.37
C TYR A 35 2.23 11.90 -2.55
N ASP A 36 3.56 11.80 -2.42
CA ASP A 36 4.49 12.05 -3.53
C ASP A 36 4.48 10.86 -4.50
N GLU A 37 3.90 11.07 -5.68
CA GLU A 37 3.78 10.04 -6.72
C GLU A 37 5.14 9.59 -7.30
N ASN A 38 6.17 10.44 -7.19
CA ASN A 38 7.52 10.10 -7.64
C ASN A 38 8.26 9.22 -6.64
N ALA A 39 7.86 9.26 -5.36
CA ALA A 39 8.44 8.46 -4.30
C ALA A 39 7.69 7.15 -4.10
N ALA A 40 6.39 7.18 -3.77
CA ALA A 40 5.41 6.08 -3.64
C ALA A 40 5.95 4.65 -3.33
N GLY A 41 6.99 4.52 -2.50
CA GLY A 41 7.68 3.26 -2.20
C GLY A 41 8.48 2.63 -3.37
N ALA A 42 8.65 3.32 -4.49
CA ALA A 42 9.35 2.79 -5.67
C ALA A 42 10.79 2.34 -5.32
N GLY A 43 11.16 1.13 -5.74
CA GLY A 43 12.47 0.54 -5.46
C GLY A 43 12.65 0.00 -4.03
N THR A 44 11.62 0.05 -3.18
CA THR A 44 11.65 -0.50 -1.82
C THR A 44 10.97 -1.87 -1.77
N THR A 45 11.46 -2.77 -0.92
CA THR A 45 10.82 -4.06 -0.64
C THR A 45 10.46 -4.13 0.84
N VAL A 46 9.20 -4.48 1.12
CA VAL A 46 8.71 -4.72 2.50
C VAL A 46 8.46 -6.20 2.68
N TYR A 47 9.04 -6.78 3.73
CA TYR A 47 8.79 -8.17 4.13
C TYR A 47 7.71 -8.21 5.20
N VAL A 48 6.60 -8.87 4.90
CA VAL A 48 5.48 -9.05 5.82
C VAL A 48 5.58 -10.46 6.42
N ILE A 49 5.91 -10.53 7.71
CA ILE A 49 6.01 -11.78 8.47
C ILE A 49 4.68 -12.00 9.17
N ASP A 50 3.78 -12.75 8.53
CA ASP A 50 2.38 -12.87 8.95
C ASP A 50 1.76 -14.20 8.46
N THR A 51 0.44 -14.33 8.40
CA THR A 51 -0.31 -15.53 7.99
C THR A 51 -0.20 -15.88 6.50
N GLY A 52 0.66 -15.18 5.75
CA GLY A 52 0.76 -15.22 4.30
C GLY A 52 0.11 -14.01 3.63
N ILE A 53 0.29 -13.88 2.31
CA ILE A 53 -0.38 -12.85 1.50
C ILE A 53 -1.07 -13.50 0.30
N ARG A 54 -2.35 -13.21 0.06
CA ARG A 54 -2.99 -13.55 -1.21
C ARG A 54 -2.43 -12.66 -2.32
N ILE A 55 -1.28 -13.03 -2.88
CA ILE A 55 -0.56 -12.23 -3.89
C ILE A 55 -1.37 -11.98 -5.17
N THR A 56 -2.45 -12.75 -5.39
CA THR A 56 -3.38 -12.57 -6.53
C THR A 56 -4.49 -11.55 -6.28
N HIS A 57 -4.55 -10.93 -5.10
CA HIS A 57 -5.56 -9.92 -4.78
C HIS A 57 -5.43 -8.69 -5.68
N ASP A 58 -6.57 -8.09 -6.07
CA ASP A 58 -6.61 -6.96 -7.02
C ASP A 58 -5.88 -5.71 -6.51
N GLU A 59 -5.69 -5.61 -5.19
CA GLU A 59 -4.93 -4.53 -4.55
C GLU A 59 -3.44 -4.56 -4.89
N PHE A 60 -2.89 -5.74 -5.20
CA PHE A 60 -1.48 -5.87 -5.56
C PHE A 60 -1.25 -5.82 -7.07
N LYS A 61 -2.32 -5.74 -7.87
CA LYS A 61 -2.18 -5.66 -9.33
C LYS A 61 -1.56 -4.33 -9.74
N THR A 62 -0.52 -4.40 -10.55
CA THR A 62 0.12 -3.28 -11.21
C THR A 62 -0.58 -2.92 -12.52
N SER A 63 -0.26 -1.77 -13.10
CA SER A 63 -0.88 -1.28 -14.34
C SER A 63 -0.71 -2.21 -15.56
N ASN A 64 0.33 -3.03 -15.57
CA ASN A 64 0.58 -4.07 -16.59
C ASN A 64 -0.06 -5.43 -16.25
N GLY A 65 -0.89 -5.52 -15.21
CA GLY A 65 -1.64 -6.72 -14.83
C GLY A 65 -0.85 -7.76 -14.02
N THR A 66 0.42 -7.51 -13.69
CA THR A 66 1.21 -8.35 -12.78
C THR A 66 0.90 -8.05 -11.31
N SER A 67 1.36 -8.88 -10.38
CA SER A 67 1.30 -8.55 -8.94
C SER A 67 2.62 -7.96 -8.48
N ARG A 68 2.57 -6.88 -7.68
CA ARG A 68 3.75 -6.36 -6.96
C ARG A 68 4.12 -7.22 -5.74
N ALA A 69 3.20 -8.04 -5.26
CA ALA A 69 3.44 -8.97 -4.16
C ALA A 69 3.95 -10.30 -4.71
N THR A 70 5.01 -10.83 -4.10
CA THR A 70 5.60 -12.12 -4.45
C THR A 70 5.74 -12.97 -3.20
N TRP A 71 5.57 -14.28 -3.35
CA TRP A 71 5.80 -15.18 -2.22
C TRP A 71 7.29 -15.26 -1.89
N GLY A 72 7.60 -15.21 -0.59
CA GLY A 72 8.97 -15.26 -0.09
C GLY A 72 9.30 -16.60 0.54
N PHE A 73 8.77 -16.83 1.75
CA PHE A 73 9.07 -18.00 2.56
C PHE A 73 7.85 -18.42 3.39
N ASN A 74 7.64 -19.73 3.52
CA ASN A 74 6.62 -20.32 4.39
C ASN A 74 7.30 -21.35 5.31
N SER A 75 7.15 -21.18 6.62
CA SER A 75 7.70 -22.08 7.64
C SER A 75 6.64 -22.89 8.39
N VAL A 76 5.36 -22.77 8.01
CA VAL A 76 4.23 -23.31 8.77
C VAL A 76 3.70 -24.58 8.09
N ASP A 77 3.51 -24.55 6.78
CA ASP A 77 2.98 -25.66 6.01
C ASP A 77 3.56 -25.71 4.58
N ASN A 78 2.91 -26.49 3.69
CA ASN A 78 3.33 -26.67 2.29
C ASN A 78 2.45 -25.90 1.29
N THR A 79 1.57 -25.01 1.74
CA THR A 79 0.64 -24.27 0.88
C THR A 79 0.91 -22.78 0.98
N ASP A 80 1.44 -22.22 -0.10
CA ASP A 80 1.74 -20.79 -0.20
C ASP A 80 0.46 -19.97 -0.43
N SER A 81 -0.26 -19.72 0.66
CA SER A 81 -1.50 -18.94 0.67
C SER A 81 -1.70 -18.22 2.00
N ASP A 82 -2.53 -17.19 2.00
CA ASP A 82 -3.05 -16.63 3.24
C ASP A 82 -4.36 -17.33 3.63
N GLY A 83 -4.27 -18.27 4.57
CA GLY A 83 -5.43 -19.02 5.07
C GLY A 83 -6.27 -18.28 6.10
N ASN A 84 -5.82 -17.10 6.57
CA ASN A 84 -6.51 -16.32 7.60
C ASN A 84 -7.06 -15.00 7.07
N GLY A 85 -6.24 -14.21 6.39
CA GLY A 85 -6.56 -12.88 5.89
C GLY A 85 -5.79 -11.74 6.57
N HIS A 86 -5.25 -11.97 7.77
CA HIS A 86 -4.51 -10.96 8.52
C HIS A 86 -3.29 -10.44 7.73
N GLY A 87 -2.47 -11.33 7.18
CA GLY A 87 -1.29 -10.94 6.40
C GLY A 87 -1.64 -10.23 5.09
N THR A 88 -2.71 -10.64 4.39
CA THR A 88 -3.20 -9.92 3.21
C THR A 88 -3.71 -8.52 3.58
N HIS A 89 -4.40 -8.37 4.70
CA HIS A 89 -4.87 -7.07 5.19
C HIS A 89 -3.70 -6.15 5.52
N CYS A 90 -2.73 -6.62 6.31
CA CYS A 90 -1.52 -5.88 6.63
C CYS A 90 -0.73 -5.48 5.37
N ALA A 91 -0.52 -6.40 4.44
CA ALA A 91 0.15 -6.11 3.17
C ALA A 91 -0.65 -5.11 2.30
N GLY A 92 -1.98 -5.19 2.34
CA GLY A 92 -2.88 -4.24 1.67
C GLY A 92 -2.74 -2.82 2.22
N THR A 93 -2.61 -2.65 3.53
CA THR A 93 -2.34 -1.35 4.16
C THR A 93 -0.94 -0.81 3.86
N ILE A 94 0.03 -1.69 3.59
CA ILE A 94 1.41 -1.28 3.26
C ILE A 94 1.53 -0.87 1.79
N ALA A 95 0.97 -1.65 0.86
CA ALA A 95 1.27 -1.51 -0.56
C ALA A 95 0.09 -1.81 -1.50
N GLY A 96 -1.14 -1.87 -0.98
CA GLY A 96 -2.35 -1.98 -1.81
C GLY A 96 -2.58 -0.71 -2.62
N LYS A 97 -3.06 -0.85 -3.86
CA LYS A 97 -3.28 0.30 -4.75
C LYS A 97 -4.35 1.29 -4.26
N THR A 98 -5.28 0.84 -3.40
CA THR A 98 -6.42 1.63 -2.90
C THR A 98 -6.30 1.88 -1.41
N TYR A 99 -5.83 0.87 -0.66
CA TYR A 99 -5.77 0.90 0.80
C TYR A 99 -4.36 1.08 1.37
N GLY A 100 -3.35 1.13 0.50
CA GLY A 100 -1.95 1.24 0.87
C GLY A 100 -1.50 2.68 1.05
N VAL A 101 -0.44 2.83 1.85
CA VAL A 101 0.35 4.07 1.97
C VAL A 101 1.18 4.28 0.70
#